data_AF-D5DEG0-F1
#
_entry.id   AF-D5DEG0-F1
#
_cell.length_a   1.000
_cell.length_b   1.000
_cell.length_c   1.000
_cell.angle_alpha   90.00
_cell.angle_beta   90.00
_cell.angle_gamma   90.00
#
_symmetry.space_group_name_H-M   'P 1'
#
loop_
_entity.id
_entity.type
_entity.pdbx_description
1 polymer ?
#
loop_
_entity_poly.entity_id
_entity_poly.type
_entity_poly.pdbx_seq_one_letter_code
_entity_poly.pdbx_strand_id
1 'polypeptide(L)'
;MSEQNQRLFEYILENSASISEEWLRQRSNIKGSIYSKDADASVEKKLREQHLYTIETIASGFLDDQKIFKQRMVKWTTEVVNSRIKFDTPIYEVVEALSKTRKIIWTYVKTYSLIHSSITKEDILSWSEVYHTTFDKLINEFSEQYYKITRQKISLQQELIDETSFPVIPIVDHIAVLPLVGLIDEIKGDSIIEVVPKKCAEKHIRHLVIDLSGVNYVDTYVAHKFFDLINILQLLGIHSIMSGVSPDMAQTAVNVGISFNKIETFGHLKQALSSLGVKKKEKV
;
A
#
# COMPACT_ATOMS: atom_id res chain seq x y z
N MET A 1 9.26 -3.05 44.64
CA MET A 1 9.17 -2.97 43.17
C MET A 1 7.92 -2.24 42.73
N SER A 2 6.71 -2.75 42.98
CA SER A 2 5.42 -2.10 42.61
C SER A 2 5.33 -0.58 42.87
N GLU A 3 5.62 -0.12 44.09
CA GLU A 3 5.56 1.32 44.41
C GLU A 3 6.65 2.15 43.71
N GLN A 4 7.86 1.60 43.56
CA GLN A 4 8.96 2.30 42.86
C GLN A 4 8.70 2.37 41.36
N ASN A 5 8.09 1.33 40.79
CA ASN A 5 7.63 1.30 39.39
C ASN A 5 6.58 2.39 39.14
N GLN A 6 5.60 2.51 40.04
CA GLN A 6 4.56 3.54 39.97
C GLN A 6 5.17 4.95 40.02
N ARG A 7 6.08 5.21 40.95
CA ARG A 7 6.74 6.52 41.07
C ARG A 7 7.62 6.84 39.87
N LEU A 8 8.33 5.85 39.30
CA LEU A 8 9.09 6.05 38.07
C LEU A 8 8.17 6.39 36.89
N PHE A 9 7.04 5.69 36.75
CA PHE A 9 6.02 6.00 35.75
C PHE A 9 5.53 7.45 35.87
N GLU A 10 5.14 7.86 37.08
CA GLU A 10 4.69 9.23 37.37
C GLU A 10 5.77 10.27 37.04
N TYR A 11 7.01 10.03 37.47
CA TYR A 11 8.14 10.90 37.16
C TYR A 11 8.36 11.08 35.65
N ILE A 12 8.24 10.01 34.86
CA ILE A 12 8.36 10.12 33.39
C ILE A 12 7.19 10.92 32.81
N LEU A 13 5.98 10.76 33.33
CA LEU A 13 4.81 11.53 32.88
C LEU A 13 4.91 13.01 33.20
N GLU A 14 5.33 13.36 34.42
CA GLU A 14 5.55 14.74 34.85
C GLU A 14 6.60 15.45 33.97
N ASN A 15 7.58 14.68 33.48
CA ASN A 15 8.65 15.19 32.61
C ASN A 15 8.39 15.01 31.11
N SER A 16 7.23 14.48 30.71
CA SER A 16 6.92 14.14 29.30
C SER A 16 7.05 15.33 28.35
N ALA A 17 6.64 16.54 28.78
CA ALA A 17 6.79 17.77 28.02
C ALA A 17 8.27 18.09 27.74
N SER A 18 9.13 18.02 28.77
CA SER A 18 10.57 18.26 28.66
C SER A 18 11.25 17.22 27.77
N ILE A 19 10.90 15.94 27.95
CA ILE A 19 11.37 14.83 27.09
C ILE A 19 11.00 15.12 25.63
N SER A 20 9.77 15.58 25.37
CA SER A 20 9.31 15.89 24.01
C SER A 20 9.99 17.10 23.40
N GLU A 21 10.26 18.15 24.18
CA GLU A 21 11.03 19.30 23.70
C GLU A 21 12.46 18.90 23.34
N GLU A 22 13.11 18.11 24.19
CA GLU A 22 14.46 17.61 23.91
C GLU A 22 14.49 16.77 22.62
N TRP A 23 13.49 15.90 22.43
CA TRP A 23 13.36 15.10 21.21
C TRP A 23 13.17 15.97 19.96
N LEU A 24 12.30 16.98 20.00
CA LEU A 24 12.07 17.89 18.87
C LEU A 24 13.30 18.73 18.51
N ARG A 25 14.14 19.07 19.51
CA ARG A 25 15.42 19.78 19.30
C ARG A 25 16.48 18.94 18.59
N GLN A 26 16.38 17.61 18.64
CA GLN A 26 17.29 16.70 17.93
C GLN A 26 16.94 16.48 16.45
N ARG A 27 15.91 17.16 15.93
CA ARG A 27 15.54 17.11 14.50
C ARG A 27 16.53 17.88 13.64
N SER A 28 16.82 17.32 12.47
CA SER A 28 17.60 17.95 11.40
C SER A 28 16.69 18.37 10.25
N ASN A 29 17.21 19.16 9.30
CA ASN A 29 16.47 19.48 8.08
C ASN A 29 16.52 18.28 7.13
N ILE A 30 15.35 17.67 6.87
CA ILE A 30 15.17 16.51 6.00
C ILE A 30 14.04 16.84 5.03
N LYS A 31 14.38 17.02 3.75
CA LYS A 31 13.40 17.46 2.75
C LYS A 31 12.25 16.46 2.63
N GLY A 32 11.02 16.95 2.81
CA GLY A 32 9.80 16.15 2.66
C GLY A 32 9.46 15.25 3.85
N SER A 33 10.27 15.24 4.91
CA SER A 33 10.00 14.47 6.12
C SER A 33 9.15 15.26 7.10
N ILE A 34 8.17 14.61 7.73
CA ILE A 34 7.44 15.20 8.86
C ILE A 34 8.35 15.45 10.06
N TYR A 35 9.41 14.65 10.20
CA TYR A 35 10.40 14.77 11.27
C TYR A 35 11.45 15.84 10.98
N SER A 36 11.29 16.60 9.90
CA SER A 36 12.16 17.73 9.62
C SER A 36 11.98 18.86 10.63
N LYS A 37 13.05 19.60 10.89
CA LYS A 37 13.02 20.81 11.74
C LYS A 37 12.26 21.97 11.09
N ASP A 38 12.19 22.01 9.75
CA ASP A 38 11.45 23.02 8.97
C ASP A 38 10.03 22.57 8.60
N ALA A 39 9.52 21.49 9.19
CA ALA A 39 8.14 21.06 9.00
C ALA A 39 7.13 22.12 9.49
N ASP A 40 5.95 22.17 8.86
CA ASP A 40 4.89 23.12 9.21
C ASP A 40 4.54 23.08 10.70
N ALA A 41 4.16 24.24 11.26
CA ALA A 41 3.80 24.36 12.68
C ALA A 41 2.66 23.41 13.11
N SER A 42 1.72 23.13 12.21
CA SER A 42 0.64 22.16 12.45
C SER A 42 1.15 20.71 12.51
N VAL A 43 2.16 20.37 11.70
CA VAL A 43 2.82 19.05 11.69
C VAL A 43 3.65 18.89 12.97
N GLU A 44 4.40 19.91 13.37
CA GLU A 44 5.14 19.87 14.63
C GLU A 44 4.21 19.72 15.83
N LYS A 45 3.11 20.48 15.88
CA LYS A 45 2.11 20.34 16.96
C LYS A 45 1.59 18.91 17.04
N LYS A 46 1.22 18.32 15.90
CA LYS A 46 0.75 16.94 15.85
C LYS A 46 1.83 15.93 16.26
N LEU A 47 3.08 16.13 15.82
CA LEU A 47 4.20 15.29 16.24
C LEU A 47 4.42 15.34 17.74
N ARG A 48 4.31 16.52 18.35
CA ARG A 48 4.41 16.72 19.80
C ARG A 48 3.32 15.97 20.55
N GLU A 49 2.06 16.12 20.13
CA GLU A 49 0.92 15.38 20.71
C GLU A 49 1.15 13.86 20.64
N GLN A 50 1.56 13.35 19.47
CA GLN A 50 1.84 11.92 19.28
C GLN A 50 3.05 11.44 20.08
N HIS A 51 4.08 12.27 20.22
CA HIS A 51 5.28 11.92 20.98
C HIS A 51 4.99 11.89 22.48
N LEU A 52 4.18 12.81 23.02
CA LEU A 52 3.66 12.74 24.39
C LEU A 52 2.93 11.41 24.62
N TYR A 53 2.04 11.04 23.70
CA TYR A 53 1.34 9.76 23.79
C TYR A 53 2.27 8.54 23.66
N THR A 54 3.35 8.66 22.89
CA THR A 54 4.41 7.65 22.80
C THR A 54 5.13 7.48 24.13
N ILE A 55 5.50 8.58 24.80
CA ILE A 55 6.12 8.58 26.12
C ILE A 55 5.20 7.92 27.14
N GLU A 56 3.91 8.29 27.17
CA GLU A 56 2.93 7.66 28.07
C GLU A 56 2.79 6.15 27.84
N THR A 57 2.76 5.74 26.57
CA THR A 57 2.65 4.32 26.19
C THR A 57 3.88 3.55 26.67
N ILE A 58 5.08 4.06 26.44
CA ILE A 58 6.33 3.44 26.90
C ILE A 58 6.41 3.40 28.43
N ALA A 59 6.11 4.52 29.10
CA ALA A 59 6.16 4.62 30.55
C ALA A 59 5.20 3.61 31.21
N SER A 60 4.02 3.39 30.61
CA SER A 60 3.06 2.42 31.13
C SER A 60 3.58 0.97 31.13
N GLY A 61 4.67 0.67 30.41
CA GLY A 61 5.35 -0.62 30.46
C GLY A 61 5.95 -0.93 31.84
N PHE A 62 6.30 0.09 32.63
CA PHE A 62 6.78 -0.06 34.00
C PHE A 62 5.68 -0.47 34.99
N LEU A 63 4.41 -0.26 34.66
CA LEU A 63 3.29 -0.59 35.54
C LEU A 63 3.12 -2.12 35.68
N ASP A 64 2.71 -2.54 36.88
CA ASP A 64 2.46 -3.96 37.16
C ASP A 64 1.29 -4.51 36.32
N ASP A 65 0.26 -3.69 36.07
CA ASP A 65 -0.85 -4.07 35.19
C ASP A 65 -0.50 -3.89 33.71
N GLN A 66 0.04 -4.97 33.14
CA GLN A 66 0.40 -5.06 31.72
C GLN A 66 -0.79 -4.88 30.76
N LYS A 67 -2.05 -4.94 31.23
CA LYS A 67 -3.22 -4.62 30.39
C LYS A 67 -3.23 -3.16 29.98
N ILE A 68 -2.76 -2.24 30.84
CA ILE A 68 -2.69 -0.81 30.57
C ILE A 68 -1.76 -0.57 29.38
N PHE A 69 -0.54 -1.13 29.43
CA PHE A 69 0.42 -1.06 28.33
C PHE A 69 -0.17 -1.62 27.03
N LYS A 70 -0.75 -2.82 27.08
CA LYS A 70 -1.33 -3.46 25.88
C LYS A 70 -2.43 -2.61 25.25
N GLN A 71 -3.33 -2.03 26.04
CA GLN A 71 -4.40 -1.15 25.54
C GLN A 71 -3.87 0.14 24.93
N ARG A 72 -2.88 0.78 25.59
CA ARG A 72 -2.22 1.99 25.07
C ARG A 72 -1.48 1.69 23.77
N MET A 73 -0.74 0.59 23.71
CA MET A 73 -0.01 0.14 22.52
C MET A 73 -0.93 -0.04 21.31
N VAL A 74 -2.08 -0.71 21.45
CA VAL A 74 -3.04 -0.88 20.33
C VAL A 74 -3.53 0.46 19.79
N LYS A 75 -3.90 1.39 20.68
CA LYS A 75 -4.35 2.73 20.30
C LYS A 75 -3.22 3.55 19.67
N TRP A 76 -2.04 3.51 20.27
CA TRP A 76 -0.82 4.17 19.78
C TRP A 76 -0.44 3.70 18.39
N THR A 77 -0.41 2.38 18.16
CA THR A 77 -0.09 1.83 16.84
C THR A 77 -1.08 2.31 15.80
N THR A 78 -2.39 2.27 16.11
CA THR A 78 -3.44 2.74 15.20
C THR A 78 -3.25 4.21 14.84
N GLU A 79 -3.01 5.08 15.82
CA GLU A 79 -2.89 6.52 15.58
C GLU A 79 -1.59 6.89 14.83
N VAL A 80 -0.46 6.36 15.28
CA VAL A 80 0.85 6.69 14.72
C VAL A 80 0.98 6.10 13.33
N VAL A 81 0.65 4.81 13.11
CA VAL A 81 0.73 4.19 11.78
C VAL A 81 -0.11 4.93 10.75
N ASN A 82 -1.38 5.21 11.06
CA ASN A 82 -2.26 5.95 10.15
C ASN A 82 -1.72 7.34 9.83
N SER A 83 -1.15 8.03 10.83
CA SER A 83 -0.52 9.31 10.58
C SER A 83 0.71 9.21 9.70
N ARG A 84 1.61 8.23 9.92
CA ARG A 84 2.84 8.07 9.13
C ARG A 84 2.54 7.68 7.68
N ILE A 85 1.55 6.81 7.46
CA ILE A 85 1.11 6.45 6.10
C ILE A 85 0.49 7.64 5.37
N LYS A 86 -0.29 8.49 6.06
CA LYS A 86 -0.86 9.71 5.47
C LYS A 86 0.21 10.67 4.95
N PHE A 87 1.35 10.74 5.64
CA PHE A 87 2.47 11.59 5.27
C PHE A 87 3.56 10.87 4.45
N ASP A 88 3.28 9.66 3.97
CA ASP A 88 4.23 8.84 3.20
C ASP A 88 5.60 8.69 3.88
N THR A 89 5.60 8.63 5.22
CA THR A 89 6.83 8.66 6.03
C THR A 89 7.53 7.31 5.98
N PRO A 90 8.79 7.23 5.52
CA PRO A 90 9.52 5.97 5.49
C PRO A 90 9.66 5.35 6.88
N ILE A 91 9.56 4.01 6.95
CA ILE A 91 9.62 3.28 8.23
C ILE A 91 10.92 3.54 9.01
N TYR A 92 12.04 3.73 8.32
CA TYR A 92 13.34 3.98 8.95
C TYR A 92 13.36 5.31 9.72
N GLU A 93 12.62 6.33 9.29
CA GLU A 93 12.51 7.60 10.02
C GLU A 93 11.76 7.43 11.34
N VAL A 94 10.75 6.57 11.35
CA VAL A 94 9.99 6.26 12.58
C VAL A 94 10.86 5.46 13.56
N VAL A 95 11.62 4.49 13.05
CA VAL A 95 12.57 3.71 13.88
C VAL A 95 13.67 4.63 14.44
N GLU A 96 14.17 5.58 13.66
CA GLU A 96 15.13 6.57 14.15
C GLU A 96 14.51 7.47 15.23
N ALA A 97 13.29 7.96 15.00
CA ALA A 97 12.54 8.77 15.98
C ALA A 97 12.34 8.02 17.31
N LEU A 98 11.95 6.75 17.25
CA LEU A 98 11.81 5.89 18.43
C LEU A 98 13.16 5.60 19.10
N SER A 99 14.23 5.47 18.32
CA SER A 99 15.59 5.30 18.86
C SER A 99 16.07 6.53 19.64
N LYS A 100 15.76 7.74 19.16
CA LYS A 100 16.01 8.99 19.90
C LYS A 100 15.18 9.04 21.18
N THR A 101 13.89 8.70 21.09
CA THR A 101 12.98 8.60 22.25
C THR A 101 13.54 7.65 23.31
N ARG A 102 14.03 6.46 22.89
CA ARG A 102 14.63 5.44 23.75
C ARG A 102 15.85 5.96 24.51
N LYS A 103 16.69 6.78 23.88
CA LYS A 103 17.85 7.37 24.55
C LYS A 103 17.44 8.43 25.57
N ILE A 104 16.51 9.31 25.20
CA ILE A 104 16.07 10.42 26.06
C ILE A 104 15.38 9.87 27.32
N ILE A 105 14.36 9.01 27.18
CA ILE A 105 13.63 8.47 28.35
C ILE A 105 14.60 7.71 29.28
N TRP A 106 15.57 6.96 28.75
CA TRP A 106 16.56 6.27 29.57
C TRP A 106 17.44 7.23 30.39
N THR A 107 17.78 8.41 29.84
CA THR A 107 18.46 9.46 30.61
C THR A 107 17.61 9.92 31.79
N TYR A 108 16.29 10.04 31.64
CA TYR A 108 15.39 10.39 32.75
C TYR A 108 15.30 9.27 33.78
N VAL A 109 15.21 7.99 33.36
CA VAL A 109 15.25 6.83 34.27
C VAL A 109 16.56 6.82 35.08
N LYS A 110 17.70 7.06 34.42
CA LYS A 110 19.02 7.17 35.06
C LYS A 110 19.07 8.32 36.05
N THR A 111 18.56 9.50 35.70
CA THR A 111 18.53 10.64 36.61
C THR A 111 17.68 10.35 37.83
N TYR A 112 16.49 9.76 37.64
CA TYR A 112 15.59 9.36 38.73
C TYR A 112 16.27 8.39 39.70
N SER A 113 16.98 7.38 39.20
CA SER A 113 17.66 6.40 40.06
C SER A 113 18.84 6.98 40.83
N LEU A 114 19.53 8.00 40.29
CA LEU A 114 20.66 8.65 40.95
C LEU A 114 20.24 9.60 42.08
N ILE A 115 19.07 10.23 41.97
CA ILE A 115 18.59 11.18 43.00
C ILE A 115 17.79 10.52 44.12
N HIS A 116 17.35 9.26 43.95
CA HIS A 116 16.59 8.51 44.95
C HIS A 116 17.42 7.38 45.54
N SER A 117 17.92 7.57 46.77
CA SER A 117 18.79 6.59 47.46
C SER A 117 18.10 5.26 47.78
N SER A 118 16.77 5.19 47.71
CA SER A 118 16.00 3.94 47.91
C SER A 118 16.05 2.99 46.71
N ILE A 119 16.55 3.44 45.56
CA ILE A 119 16.59 2.64 44.34
C ILE A 119 17.81 1.73 44.36
N THR A 120 17.58 0.43 44.25
CA THR A 120 18.64 -0.58 44.26
C THR A 120 19.16 -0.87 42.86
N LYS A 121 20.27 -1.62 42.77
CA LYS A 121 20.78 -2.08 41.46
C LYS A 121 19.81 -3.05 40.81
N GLU A 122 19.16 -3.87 41.62
CA GLU A 122 18.13 -4.82 41.22
C GLU A 122 16.92 -4.11 40.59
N ASP A 123 16.48 -2.99 41.18
CA ASP A 123 15.41 -2.16 40.59
C ASP A 123 15.82 -1.63 39.21
N ILE A 124 17.03 -1.10 39.06
CA ILE A 124 17.55 -0.58 37.78
C ILE A 124 17.65 -1.69 36.72
N LEU A 125 18.14 -2.88 37.10
CA LEU A 125 18.23 -4.02 36.19
C LEU A 125 16.84 -4.49 35.75
N SER A 126 15.88 -4.57 36.66
CA SER A 126 14.49 -4.90 36.35
C SER A 126 13.86 -3.85 35.42
N TRP A 127 14.05 -2.56 35.69
CA TRP A 127 13.59 -1.50 34.82
C TRP A 127 14.22 -1.56 33.44
N SER A 128 15.51 -1.86 33.34
CA SER A 128 16.20 -2.04 32.06
C SER A 128 15.53 -3.13 31.21
N GLU A 129 15.30 -4.30 31.81
CA GLU A 129 14.65 -5.43 31.14
C GLU A 129 13.24 -5.09 30.64
N VAL A 130 12.42 -4.49 31.51
CA VAL A 130 11.06 -4.04 31.17
C VAL A 130 11.10 -2.99 30.08
N TYR A 131 12.00 -2.02 30.17
CA TYR A 131 12.12 -0.91 29.24
C TYR A 131 12.51 -1.37 27.83
N HIS A 132 13.54 -2.21 27.72
CA HIS A 132 13.97 -2.76 26.44
C HIS A 132 12.88 -3.63 25.81
N THR A 133 12.28 -4.53 26.60
CA THR A 133 11.18 -5.38 26.13
C THR A 133 9.97 -4.56 25.66
N THR A 134 9.64 -3.47 26.38
CA THR A 134 8.54 -2.57 26.04
C THR A 134 8.77 -1.89 24.68
N PHE A 135 9.97 -1.37 24.47
CA PHE A 135 10.33 -0.75 23.20
C PHE A 135 10.36 -1.75 22.04
N ASP A 136 10.85 -2.97 22.26
CA ASP A 136 10.92 -3.98 21.20
C ASP A 136 9.51 -4.44 20.80
N LYS A 137 8.60 -4.63 21.76
CA LYS A 137 7.17 -4.87 21.49
C LYS A 137 6.55 -3.74 20.66
N LEU A 138 6.82 -2.49 21.05
CA LEU A 138 6.26 -1.31 20.39
C LEU A 138 6.78 -1.16 18.95
N ILE A 139 8.08 -1.38 18.71
CA ILE A 139 8.68 -1.32 17.36
C ILE A 139 8.18 -2.47 16.49
N ASN A 140 8.08 -3.69 17.02
CA ASN A 140 7.60 -4.85 16.28
C ASN A 140 6.14 -4.68 15.86
N GLU A 141 5.27 -4.29 16.81
CA GLU A 141 3.85 -4.03 16.52
C GLU A 141 3.68 -2.89 15.50
N PHE A 142 4.43 -1.78 15.65
CA PHE A 142 4.42 -0.70 14.66
C PHE A 142 4.82 -1.21 13.27
N SER A 143 5.93 -1.95 13.19
CA SER A 143 6.50 -2.41 11.93
C SER A 143 5.58 -3.38 11.21
N GLU A 144 4.95 -4.30 11.96
CA GLU A 144 4.00 -5.27 11.41
C GLU A 144 2.76 -4.57 10.86
N GLN A 145 2.15 -3.64 11.61
CA GLN A 145 0.97 -2.90 11.14
C GLN A 145 1.29 -1.97 9.97
N TYR A 146 2.42 -1.27 10.04
CA TYR A 146 2.88 -0.40 8.96
C TYR A 146 3.10 -1.19 7.66
N TYR A 147 3.72 -2.37 7.75
CA TYR A 147 3.91 -3.28 6.62
C TYR A 147 2.56 -3.74 6.04
N LYS A 148 1.64 -4.22 6.88
CA LYS A 148 0.32 -4.71 6.44
C LYS A 148 -0.45 -3.65 5.66
N ILE A 149 -0.57 -2.45 6.21
CA ILE A 149 -1.35 -1.37 5.58
C ILE A 149 -0.65 -0.87 4.30
N THR A 150 0.68 -0.75 4.31
CA THR A 150 1.43 -0.35 3.11
C THR A 150 1.29 -1.39 1.99
N ARG A 151 1.36 -2.69 2.32
CA ARG A 151 1.13 -3.77 1.34
C ARG A 151 -0.29 -3.76 0.79
N GLN A 152 -1.30 -3.54 1.64
CA GLN A 152 -2.69 -3.38 1.19
C GLN A 152 -2.84 -2.19 0.24
N LYS A 153 -2.26 -1.04 0.57
CA LYS A 153 -2.26 0.15 -0.29
C LYS A 153 -1.64 -0.15 -1.66
N ILE A 154 -0.50 -0.84 -1.70
CA ILE A 154 0.15 -1.25 -2.95
C ILE A 154 -0.74 -2.21 -3.75
N SER A 155 -1.35 -3.20 -3.10
CA SER A 155 -2.27 -4.14 -3.76
C SER A 155 -3.45 -3.43 -4.41
N LEU A 156 -4.11 -2.53 -3.68
CA LEU A 156 -5.23 -1.74 -4.18
C LEU A 156 -4.82 -0.81 -5.33
N GLN A 157 -3.62 -0.23 -5.26
CA GLN A 157 -3.08 0.56 -6.35
C GLN A 157 -2.83 -0.28 -7.61
N GLN A 158 -2.32 -1.51 -7.46
CA GLN A 158 -2.15 -2.43 -8.58
C GLN A 158 -3.49 -2.86 -9.18
N GLU A 159 -4.47 -3.21 -8.35
CA GLU A 159 -5.83 -3.53 -8.80
C GLU A 159 -6.45 -2.37 -9.58
N LEU A 160 -6.27 -1.13 -9.13
CA LEU A 160 -6.74 0.06 -9.86
C LEU A 160 -6.02 0.26 -11.20
N ILE A 161 -4.71 0.00 -11.27
CA ILE A 161 -3.94 0.01 -12.52
C ILE A 161 -4.50 -1.05 -13.47
N ASP A 162 -4.81 -2.25 -12.99
CA ASP A 162 -5.34 -3.34 -13.82
C ASP A 162 -6.78 -3.06 -14.25
N GLU A 163 -7.61 -2.45 -13.39
CA GLU A 163 -8.95 -1.97 -13.72
C GLU A 163 -8.93 -0.97 -14.87
N THR A 164 -8.02 0.01 -14.79
CA THR A 164 -7.89 1.09 -15.79
C THR A 164 -7.17 0.63 -17.06
N SER A 165 -6.25 -0.33 -16.97
CA SER A 165 -5.47 -0.82 -18.13
C SER A 165 -6.25 -1.80 -19.01
N PHE A 166 -7.12 -2.64 -18.43
CA PHE A 166 -7.90 -3.64 -19.16
C PHE A 166 -9.40 -3.56 -18.86
N PRO A 167 -10.08 -2.48 -19.27
CA PRO A 167 -11.49 -2.31 -18.98
C PRO A 167 -12.34 -3.24 -19.86
N VAL A 168 -12.93 -4.29 -19.28
CA VAL A 168 -13.95 -5.11 -19.96
C VAL A 168 -15.31 -4.41 -19.78
N ILE A 169 -15.76 -3.69 -20.81
CA ILE A 169 -16.94 -2.81 -20.80
C ILE A 169 -18.13 -3.54 -21.43
N PRO A 170 -19.16 -3.95 -20.65
CA PRO A 170 -20.38 -4.53 -21.21
C PRO A 170 -21.14 -3.50 -22.06
N ILE A 171 -21.58 -3.90 -23.26
CA ILE A 171 -22.36 -3.06 -24.18
C ILE A 171 -23.83 -3.45 -24.14
N VAL A 172 -24.10 -4.75 -24.21
CA VAL A 172 -25.41 -5.39 -24.05
C VAL A 172 -25.19 -6.75 -23.37
N ASP A 173 -26.27 -7.47 -23.06
CA ASP A 173 -26.19 -8.76 -22.39
C ASP A 173 -25.19 -9.71 -23.09
N HIS A 174 -24.23 -10.19 -22.31
CA HIS A 174 -23.16 -11.10 -22.73
C HIS A 174 -22.17 -10.57 -23.77
N ILE A 175 -22.26 -9.31 -24.22
CA ILE A 175 -21.34 -8.69 -25.18
C ILE A 175 -20.56 -7.58 -24.49
N ALA A 176 -19.23 -7.65 -24.53
CA ALA A 176 -18.35 -6.60 -24.01
C ALA A 176 -17.27 -6.17 -25.01
N VAL A 177 -16.70 -5.00 -24.76
CA VAL A 177 -15.54 -4.46 -25.47
C VAL A 177 -14.38 -4.34 -24.50
N LEU A 178 -13.19 -4.75 -24.95
CA LEU A 178 -11.91 -4.48 -24.31
C LEU A 178 -11.13 -3.50 -25.19
N PRO A 179 -11.23 -2.18 -24.96
CA PRO A 179 -10.41 -1.21 -25.67
C PRO A 179 -9.00 -1.21 -25.08
N LEU A 180 -8.01 -1.33 -25.97
CA LEU A 180 -6.60 -1.25 -25.62
C LEU A 180 -6.03 0.04 -26.17
N VAL A 181 -5.35 0.79 -25.31
CA VAL A 181 -4.89 2.15 -25.61
C VAL A 181 -3.44 2.33 -25.18
N GLY A 182 -2.68 2.98 -26.05
CA GLY A 182 -1.29 3.36 -25.80
C GLY A 182 -0.32 2.23 -26.09
N LEU A 183 0.84 2.29 -25.43
CA LEU A 183 1.88 1.28 -25.59
C LEU A 183 1.55 0.05 -24.73
N ILE A 184 1.58 -1.11 -25.37
CA ILE A 184 1.47 -2.42 -24.72
C ILE A 184 2.87 -3.01 -24.72
N ASP A 185 3.46 -3.12 -23.53
CA ASP A 185 4.77 -3.72 -23.28
C ASP A 185 4.61 -5.14 -22.75
N GLU A 186 5.74 -5.81 -22.49
CA GLU A 186 5.76 -7.18 -21.96
C GLU A 186 4.95 -7.31 -20.65
N ILE A 187 5.05 -6.34 -19.75
CA ILE A 187 4.35 -6.34 -18.45
C ILE A 187 2.83 -6.33 -18.64
N LYS A 188 2.33 -5.46 -19.52
CA LYS A 188 0.90 -5.44 -19.88
C LYS A 188 0.49 -6.70 -20.65
N GLY A 189 1.35 -7.22 -21.50
CA GLY A 189 1.15 -8.48 -22.22
C GLY A 189 0.99 -9.68 -21.29
N ASP A 190 1.71 -9.73 -20.17
CA ASP A 190 1.51 -10.78 -19.16
C ASP A 190 0.24 -10.54 -18.34
N SER A 191 0.00 -9.29 -17.94
CA SER A 191 -1.16 -8.91 -17.13
C SER A 191 -2.49 -9.16 -17.85
N ILE A 192 -2.55 -8.96 -19.18
CA ILE A 192 -3.79 -9.15 -19.95
C ILE A 192 -4.30 -10.60 -19.88
N ILE A 193 -3.39 -11.57 -19.87
CA ILE A 193 -3.69 -13.00 -19.80
C ILE A 193 -4.29 -13.37 -18.43
N GLU A 194 -3.81 -12.75 -17.36
CA GLU A 194 -4.30 -13.05 -16.02
C GLU A 194 -5.60 -12.32 -15.68
N VAL A 195 -5.76 -11.08 -16.17
CA VAL A 195 -6.82 -10.15 -15.74
C VAL A 195 -8.08 -10.30 -16.60
N VAL A 196 -7.96 -10.33 -17.93
CA VAL A 196 -9.12 -10.26 -18.84
C VAL A 196 -10.03 -11.48 -18.72
N PRO A 197 -9.54 -12.73 -18.66
CA PRO A 197 -10.40 -13.91 -18.51
C PRO A 197 -11.24 -13.87 -17.21
N LYS A 198 -10.64 -13.44 -16.10
CA LYS A 198 -11.33 -13.29 -14.81
C LYS A 198 -12.46 -12.27 -14.91
N LYS A 199 -12.17 -11.07 -15.45
CA LYS A 199 -13.18 -10.02 -15.65
C LYS A 199 -14.32 -10.46 -16.57
N CYS A 200 -14.03 -11.23 -17.62
CA CYS A 200 -15.06 -11.76 -18.50
C CYS A 200 -15.95 -12.78 -17.79
N ALA A 201 -15.37 -13.67 -16.98
CA ALA A 201 -16.11 -14.64 -16.18
C ALA A 201 -17.02 -13.97 -15.14
N GLU A 202 -16.48 -13.01 -14.38
CA GLU A 202 -17.21 -12.23 -13.37
C GLU A 202 -18.41 -11.47 -13.97
N LYS A 203 -18.26 -10.92 -15.19
CA LYS A 203 -19.30 -10.16 -15.89
C LYS A 203 -20.19 -11.04 -16.79
N HIS A 204 -20.03 -12.37 -16.76
CA HIS A 204 -20.77 -13.32 -17.60
C HIS A 204 -20.76 -13.01 -19.11
N ILE A 205 -19.59 -12.62 -19.62
CA ILE A 205 -19.38 -12.30 -21.03
C ILE A 205 -19.33 -13.59 -21.85
N ARG A 206 -19.98 -13.59 -23.02
CA ARG A 206 -19.90 -14.67 -24.04
C ARG A 206 -19.25 -14.19 -25.34
N HIS A 207 -19.31 -12.89 -25.62
CA HIS A 207 -18.67 -12.28 -26.77
C HIS A 207 -17.81 -11.09 -26.33
N LEU A 208 -16.51 -11.14 -26.65
CA LEU A 208 -15.57 -10.07 -26.35
C LEU A 208 -15.03 -9.46 -27.64
N VAL A 209 -15.20 -8.15 -27.81
CA VAL A 209 -14.55 -7.38 -28.88
C VAL A 209 -13.27 -6.76 -28.34
N ILE A 210 -12.11 -7.21 -28.82
CA ILE A 210 -10.81 -6.63 -28.48
C ILE A 210 -10.53 -5.50 -29.47
N ASP A 211 -10.61 -4.26 -29.01
CA ASP A 211 -10.41 -3.07 -29.85
C ASP A 211 -8.98 -2.56 -29.74
N LEU A 212 -8.24 -2.67 -30.83
CA LEU A 212 -6.83 -2.33 -30.97
C LEU A 212 -6.62 -0.97 -31.65
N SER A 213 -7.69 -0.20 -31.87
CA SER A 213 -7.66 1.09 -32.56
C SER A 213 -6.74 2.13 -31.89
N GLY A 214 -6.51 2.00 -30.58
CA GLY A 214 -5.63 2.86 -29.79
C GLY A 214 -4.22 2.34 -29.60
N VAL A 215 -3.85 1.23 -30.23
CA VAL A 215 -2.53 0.58 -30.11
C VAL A 215 -1.70 0.88 -31.36
N ASN A 216 -0.61 1.62 -31.17
CA ASN A 216 0.23 2.08 -32.29
C ASN A 216 1.33 1.08 -32.65
N TYR A 217 1.77 0.26 -31.70
CA TYR A 217 2.88 -0.68 -31.89
C TYR A 217 2.70 -1.90 -31.00
N VAL A 218 2.97 -3.08 -31.56
CA VAL A 218 2.97 -4.36 -30.86
C VAL A 218 4.21 -5.11 -31.33
N ASP A 219 5.07 -5.49 -30.40
CA ASP A 219 6.21 -6.37 -30.69
C ASP A 219 5.75 -7.83 -30.83
N THR A 220 6.69 -8.71 -31.20
CA THR A 220 6.39 -10.13 -31.39
C THR A 220 5.97 -10.85 -30.10
N TYR A 221 6.49 -10.43 -28.94
CA TYR A 221 6.16 -11.01 -27.63
C TYR A 221 4.71 -10.71 -27.26
N VAL A 222 4.32 -9.45 -27.31
CA VAL A 222 2.97 -8.99 -27.00
C VAL A 222 1.97 -9.55 -28.02
N ALA A 223 2.36 -9.67 -29.29
CA ALA A 223 1.54 -10.35 -30.29
C ALA A 223 1.20 -11.78 -29.83
N HIS A 224 2.19 -12.59 -29.43
CA HIS A 224 1.94 -13.94 -28.89
C HIS A 224 0.96 -13.94 -27.70
N LYS A 225 1.11 -12.99 -26.77
CA LYS A 225 0.22 -12.88 -25.60
C LYS A 225 -1.25 -12.64 -25.98
N PHE A 226 -1.53 -11.88 -27.05
CA PHE A 226 -2.89 -11.70 -27.54
C PHE A 226 -3.50 -13.02 -28.03
N PHE A 227 -2.73 -13.86 -28.71
CA PHE A 227 -3.24 -15.14 -29.19
C PHE A 227 -3.44 -16.13 -28.04
N ASP A 228 -2.56 -16.13 -27.05
CA ASP A 228 -2.74 -16.92 -25.84
C ASP A 228 -4.02 -16.50 -25.10
N LEU A 229 -4.26 -15.19 -24.97
CA LEU A 229 -5.51 -14.68 -24.42
C LEU A 229 -6.73 -15.20 -25.18
N ILE A 230 -6.72 -15.12 -26.51
CA ILE A 230 -7.83 -15.59 -27.35
C ILE A 230 -8.08 -17.09 -27.15
N ASN A 231 -7.02 -17.90 -27.10
CA ASN A 231 -7.11 -19.34 -26.85
C ASN A 231 -7.71 -19.62 -25.47
N ILE A 232 -7.28 -18.89 -24.44
CA ILE A 232 -7.81 -19.00 -23.07
C ILE A 232 -9.29 -18.64 -23.05
N LEU A 233 -9.68 -17.52 -23.67
CA LEU A 233 -11.08 -17.10 -23.77
C LEU A 233 -11.93 -18.15 -24.51
N GLN A 234 -11.40 -18.72 -25.59
CA GLN A 234 -12.08 -19.80 -26.33
C GLN A 234 -12.32 -21.04 -25.44
N LEU A 235 -11.32 -21.44 -24.64
CA LEU A 235 -11.47 -22.56 -23.69
C LEU A 235 -12.51 -22.27 -22.60
N LEU A 236 -12.69 -21.00 -22.23
CA LEU A 236 -13.73 -20.54 -21.31
C LEU A 236 -15.11 -20.39 -21.98
N GLY A 237 -15.23 -20.69 -23.29
CA GLY A 237 -16.48 -20.55 -24.04
C GLY A 237 -16.81 -19.10 -24.42
N ILE A 238 -15.82 -18.21 -24.41
CA ILE A 238 -15.96 -16.80 -24.78
C ILE A 238 -15.48 -16.60 -26.22
N HIS A 239 -16.41 -16.21 -27.09
CA HIS A 239 -16.11 -15.91 -28.48
C HIS A 239 -15.44 -14.54 -28.62
N SER A 240 -14.20 -14.53 -29.08
CA SER A 240 -13.40 -13.29 -29.19
C SER A 240 -13.32 -12.83 -30.64
N ILE A 241 -13.56 -11.54 -30.88
CA ILE A 241 -13.38 -10.88 -32.18
C ILE A 241 -12.49 -9.65 -32.02
N MET A 242 -11.77 -9.27 -33.07
CA MET A 242 -10.86 -8.11 -33.03
C MET A 242 -11.38 -6.96 -33.89
N SER A 243 -11.08 -5.72 -33.46
CA SER A 243 -11.29 -4.53 -34.26
C SER A 243 -10.09 -3.59 -34.23
N GLY A 244 -9.95 -2.77 -35.28
CA GLY A 244 -8.98 -1.66 -35.27
C GLY A 244 -7.52 -2.10 -35.39
N VAL A 245 -7.25 -3.30 -35.94
CA VAL A 245 -5.88 -3.78 -36.21
C VAL A 245 -5.22 -2.86 -37.23
N SER A 246 -4.07 -2.27 -36.88
CA SER A 246 -3.30 -1.43 -37.78
C SER A 246 -2.55 -2.24 -38.86
N PRO A 247 -2.20 -1.66 -40.02
CA PRO A 247 -1.43 -2.35 -41.05
C PRO A 247 -0.10 -2.95 -40.56
N ASP A 248 0.59 -2.26 -39.65
CA ASP A 248 1.86 -2.72 -39.08
C ASP A 248 1.64 -3.95 -38.19
N MET A 249 0.58 -3.95 -37.36
CA MET A 249 0.23 -5.11 -36.55
C MET A 249 -0.14 -6.33 -37.39
N ALA A 250 -0.89 -6.11 -38.49
CA ALA A 250 -1.24 -7.17 -39.42
C ALA A 250 0.01 -7.78 -40.07
N GLN A 251 0.98 -6.95 -40.48
CA GLN A 251 2.26 -7.42 -41.02
C GLN A 251 3.08 -8.21 -40.00
N THR A 252 3.21 -7.70 -38.77
CA THR A 252 3.93 -8.39 -37.69
C THR A 252 3.34 -9.77 -37.42
N ALA A 253 2.02 -9.90 -37.30
CA ALA A 253 1.42 -11.18 -36.99
C ALA A 253 1.48 -12.19 -38.17
N VAL A 254 1.50 -11.72 -39.43
CA VAL A 254 1.84 -12.58 -40.58
C VAL A 254 3.29 -13.07 -40.49
N ASN A 255 4.24 -12.18 -40.16
CA ASN A 255 5.66 -12.50 -40.06
C ASN A 255 5.99 -13.49 -38.92
N VAL A 256 5.26 -13.43 -37.82
CA VAL A 256 5.41 -14.35 -36.68
C VAL A 256 4.77 -15.72 -36.96
N GLY A 257 4.18 -15.91 -38.15
CA GLY A 257 3.57 -17.18 -38.57
C GLY A 257 2.23 -17.46 -37.89
N ILE A 258 1.59 -16.43 -37.34
CA ILE A 258 0.35 -16.59 -36.61
C ILE A 258 -0.83 -16.49 -37.58
N SER A 259 -1.64 -17.53 -37.63
CA SER A 259 -2.78 -17.60 -38.54
C SER A 259 -4.01 -16.91 -37.94
N PHE A 260 -4.33 -15.70 -38.42
CA PHE A 260 -5.61 -15.03 -38.13
C PHE A 260 -6.85 -15.74 -38.70
N ASN A 261 -6.67 -16.82 -39.47
CA ASN A 261 -7.76 -17.57 -40.09
C ASN A 261 -8.82 -18.10 -39.09
N LYS A 262 -8.53 -18.04 -37.78
CA LYS A 262 -9.43 -18.47 -36.71
C LYS A 262 -10.07 -17.32 -35.92
N ILE A 263 -9.74 -16.05 -36.21
CA ILE A 263 -10.21 -14.89 -35.43
C ILE A 263 -10.87 -13.89 -36.37
N GLU A 264 -12.18 -13.69 -36.19
CA GLU A 264 -12.91 -12.66 -36.92
C GLU A 264 -12.34 -11.27 -36.59
N THR A 265 -11.96 -10.53 -37.64
CA THR A 265 -11.33 -9.21 -37.52
C THR A 265 -12.10 -8.19 -38.36
N PHE A 266 -12.35 -7.02 -37.78
CA PHE A 266 -13.09 -5.93 -38.43
C PHE A 266 -12.25 -4.65 -38.46
N GLY A 267 -12.46 -3.81 -39.48
CA GLY A 267 -11.69 -2.56 -39.62
C GLY A 267 -11.92 -1.56 -38.49
N HIS A 268 -13.09 -1.60 -37.84
CA HIS A 268 -13.41 -0.71 -36.72
C HIS A 268 -14.46 -1.30 -35.78
N LEU A 269 -14.46 -0.85 -34.52
CA LEU A 269 -15.33 -1.35 -33.44
C LEU A 269 -16.82 -1.40 -33.82
N LYS A 270 -17.32 -0.38 -34.53
CA LYS A 270 -18.73 -0.34 -34.98
C LYS A 270 -19.13 -1.53 -35.88
N GLN A 271 -18.23 -2.01 -36.75
CA GLN A 271 -18.48 -3.16 -37.62
C GLN A 271 -18.54 -4.45 -36.80
N ALA A 272 -17.59 -4.63 -35.88
CA ALA A 272 -17.53 -5.76 -34.96
C ALA A 272 -18.78 -5.85 -34.07
N LEU A 273 -19.24 -4.74 -33.50
CA LEU A 273 -20.48 -4.75 -32.71
C LEU A 273 -21.71 -5.06 -33.58
N SER A 274 -21.74 -4.56 -34.81
CA SER A 274 -22.86 -4.81 -35.73
C SER A 274 -22.94 -6.29 -36.14
N SER A 275 -21.81 -6.98 -36.32
CA SER A 275 -21.79 -8.42 -36.64
C SER A 275 -22.33 -9.28 -35.51
N LEU A 276 -22.16 -8.84 -34.26
CA LEU A 276 -22.76 -9.46 -33.07
C LEU A 276 -24.22 -9.07 -32.83
N GLY A 277 -24.86 -8.36 -33.77
CA GLY A 277 -26.27 -7.98 -33.68
C GLY A 277 -26.55 -6.74 -32.82
N VAL A 278 -25.53 -6.00 -32.39
CA VAL A 278 -25.71 -4.72 -31.69
C VAL A 278 -26.18 -3.66 -32.69
N LYS A 279 -27.49 -3.39 -32.70
CA LYS A 279 -28.11 -2.39 -33.57
C LYS A 279 -28.27 -1.05 -32.85
N LYS A 280 -28.11 0.03 -33.59
CA LYS A 280 -28.47 1.38 -33.13
C LYS A 280 -30.00 1.41 -33.00
N LYS A 281 -30.55 1.81 -31.84
CA LYS A 281 -31.98 2.16 -31.77
C LYS A 281 -32.22 3.29 -32.77
N GLU A 282 -33.10 3.06 -33.75
CA GLU A 282 -33.65 4.14 -34.55
C GLU A 282 -34.39 5.08 -33.58
N LYS A 283 -34.06 6.37 -33.63
CA LYS A 283 -34.85 7.38 -32.93
C LYS A 283 -36.20 7.43 -33.65
N VAL A 284 -37.25 6.95 -32.97
CA VAL A 284 -38.65 7.24 -33.32
C VAL A 284 -38.91 8.71 -33.10
#